data_AF-A0A1G2PNE6-F1
#
_entry.id   AF-A0A1G2PNE6-F1
#
_cell.length_a   1.000
_cell.length_b   1.000
_cell.length_c   1.000
_cell.angle_alpha   90.00
_cell.angle_beta   90.00
_cell.angle_gamma   90.00
#
_symmetry.space_group_name_H-M   'P 1'
#
loop_
_entity.id
_entity.type
_entity.pdbx_description
1 polymer ?
#
loop_
_entity_poly.entity_id
_entity_poly.type
_entity_poly.pdbx_seq_one_letter_code
_entity_poly.pdbx_strand_id
1 'polypeptide(L)'
;MAAAKPRPSDFSPIPVNEFLTRTGIDLARIPGCEHVELIVSPRDIARVEDIALMRNEYRNQLLESVGLAENRGQQLYRDRAIHQLLIDPRDLVLGQRYVYRPNYVSIVEELRDLFEGFGVRGGFTQFFACRIVGQDHEGHRVLAHFLPPILERHGARLILMDGVHRNYLARQAGVSIECLVVDNVVAAFPCSTRRWETIAVTDVKPPNIEDRYFDLDRGLFRDVKYIGIDG
;
A
#
# COMPACT_ATOMS: atom_id res chain seq x y z
N MET A 1 19.72 11.66 -22.14
CA MET A 1 19.84 10.61 -21.11
C MET A 1 18.84 9.52 -21.44
N ALA A 2 19.26 8.27 -21.56
CA ALA A 2 18.31 7.16 -21.70
C ALA A 2 17.58 6.99 -20.36
N ALA A 3 16.25 7.00 -20.37
CA ALA A 3 15.46 6.68 -19.18
C ALA A 3 15.83 5.26 -18.73
N ALA A 4 16.17 5.09 -17.45
CA ALA A 4 16.40 3.76 -16.89
C ALA A 4 15.11 2.94 -17.09
N LYS A 5 15.23 1.69 -17.56
CA LYS A 5 14.06 0.81 -17.64
C LYS A 5 13.50 0.63 -16.23
N PRO A 6 12.18 0.79 -16.03
CA PRO A 6 11.56 0.59 -14.73
C PRO A 6 11.87 -0.82 -14.23
N ARG A 7 12.19 -0.96 -12.94
CA ARG A 7 12.38 -2.28 -12.35
C ARG A 7 11.02 -2.99 -12.31
N PRO A 8 10.96 -4.29 -12.65
CA PRO A 8 9.72 -5.05 -12.53
C PRO A 8 9.22 -5.02 -11.09
N SER A 9 7.92 -4.78 -10.91
CA SER A 9 7.29 -4.90 -9.59
C SER A 9 7.35 -6.35 -9.10
N ASP A 10 7.42 -6.55 -7.77
CA ASP A 10 7.18 -7.87 -7.15
C ASP A 10 5.67 -8.12 -6.92
N PHE A 11 4.83 -7.28 -7.50
CA PHE A 11 3.39 -7.43 -7.58
C PHE A 11 3.02 -8.30 -8.80
N SER A 12 2.16 -9.30 -8.61
CA SER A 12 1.63 -10.10 -9.71
C SER A 12 0.29 -9.52 -10.17
N PRO A 13 0.11 -9.18 -11.45
CA PRO A 13 -1.16 -8.70 -11.97
C PRO A 13 -2.34 -9.63 -11.61
N ILE A 14 -3.48 -9.05 -11.24
CA ILE A 14 -4.68 -9.79 -10.79
C ILE A 14 -5.78 -9.60 -11.83
N PRO A 15 -6.27 -10.67 -12.48
CA PRO A 15 -7.44 -10.58 -13.36
C PRO A 15 -8.67 -10.04 -12.62
N VAL A 16 -9.49 -9.22 -13.28
CA VAL A 16 -10.66 -8.59 -12.64
C VAL A 16 -11.65 -9.59 -12.05
N ASN A 17 -11.88 -10.73 -12.70
CA ASN A 17 -12.75 -11.78 -12.15
C ASN A 17 -12.22 -12.35 -10.83
N GLU A 18 -10.90 -12.47 -10.73
CA GLU A 18 -10.25 -12.91 -9.51
C GLU A 18 -10.31 -11.81 -8.44
N PHE A 19 -10.04 -10.55 -8.79
CA PHE A 19 -10.18 -9.43 -7.88
C PHE A 19 -11.61 -9.32 -7.31
N LEU A 20 -12.64 -9.47 -8.14
CA LEU A 20 -14.05 -9.54 -7.71
C LEU A 20 -14.27 -10.70 -6.74
N THR A 21 -13.72 -11.87 -7.00
CA THR A 21 -13.84 -13.03 -6.09
C THR A 21 -13.16 -12.76 -4.74
N ARG A 22 -12.01 -12.10 -4.75
CA ARG A 22 -11.21 -11.80 -3.55
C ARG A 22 -11.81 -10.70 -2.68
N THR A 23 -12.49 -9.71 -3.29
CA THR A 23 -12.89 -8.46 -2.61
C THR A 23 -14.40 -8.19 -2.61
N GLY A 24 -15.17 -8.87 -3.48
CA GLY A 24 -16.57 -8.57 -3.75
C GLY A 24 -16.78 -7.25 -4.50
N ILE A 25 -15.71 -6.60 -4.99
CA ILE A 25 -15.79 -5.32 -5.70
C ILE A 25 -15.99 -5.60 -7.20
N ASP A 26 -17.15 -5.20 -7.71
CA ASP A 26 -17.48 -5.30 -9.14
C ASP A 26 -17.10 -4.00 -9.86
N LEU A 27 -15.93 -4.03 -10.53
CA LEU A 27 -15.40 -2.87 -11.26
C LEU A 27 -16.29 -2.42 -12.42
N ALA A 28 -17.11 -3.31 -13.00
CA ALA A 28 -18.02 -2.95 -14.08
C ALA A 28 -19.11 -1.96 -13.62
N ARG A 29 -19.33 -1.85 -12.30
CA ARG A 29 -20.29 -0.93 -11.68
C ARG A 29 -19.65 0.38 -11.22
N ILE A 30 -18.35 0.55 -11.43
CA ILE A 30 -17.61 1.70 -10.95
C ILE A 30 -17.23 2.59 -12.14
N PRO A 31 -17.69 3.85 -12.16
CA PRO A 31 -17.39 4.77 -13.24
C PRO A 31 -15.89 4.84 -13.54
N GLY A 32 -15.56 4.66 -14.82
CA GLY A 32 -14.21 4.70 -15.37
C GLY A 32 -13.48 3.36 -15.35
N CYS A 33 -14.00 2.32 -14.69
CA CYS A 33 -13.36 1.01 -14.56
C CYS A 33 -14.03 -0.11 -15.39
N GLU A 34 -14.99 0.22 -16.26
CA GLU A 34 -15.87 -0.74 -16.94
C GLU A 34 -15.15 -1.71 -17.88
N HIS A 35 -13.96 -1.32 -18.34
CA HIS A 35 -13.14 -2.10 -19.28
C HIS A 35 -11.75 -2.39 -18.72
N VAL A 36 -11.57 -2.31 -17.40
CA VAL A 36 -10.32 -2.75 -16.76
C VAL A 36 -10.22 -4.27 -16.89
N GLU A 37 -9.04 -4.75 -17.27
CA GLU A 37 -8.74 -6.18 -17.46
C GLU A 37 -7.94 -6.74 -16.29
N LEU A 38 -7.03 -5.93 -15.73
CA LEU A 38 -6.08 -6.33 -14.69
C LEU A 38 -5.98 -5.27 -13.59
N ILE A 39 -5.76 -5.74 -12.37
CA ILE A 39 -5.21 -4.93 -11.28
C ILE A 39 -3.69 -5.07 -11.30
N VAL A 40 -2.96 -3.96 -11.25
CA VAL A 40 -1.49 -3.92 -11.36
C VAL A 40 -0.87 -3.01 -10.29
N SER A 41 0.45 -3.05 -10.15
CA SER A 41 1.18 -2.04 -9.38
C SER A 41 1.06 -0.67 -10.07
N PRO A 42 1.00 0.45 -9.32
CA PRO A 42 1.09 1.78 -9.92
C PRO A 42 2.31 1.96 -10.84
N ARG A 43 3.40 1.21 -10.61
CA ARG A 43 4.63 1.26 -11.40
C ARG A 43 4.53 0.58 -12.77
N ASP A 44 3.54 -0.30 -12.94
CA ASP A 44 3.33 -1.04 -14.18
C ASP A 44 2.40 -0.30 -15.16
N ILE A 45 1.88 0.87 -14.76
CA ILE A 45 1.08 1.75 -15.63
C ILE A 45 2.03 2.55 -16.51
N ALA A 46 2.04 2.23 -17.80
CA ALA A 46 2.84 2.91 -18.81
C ALA A 46 2.24 4.27 -19.21
N ARG A 47 0.90 4.38 -19.22
CA ARG A 47 0.19 5.62 -19.53
C ARG A 47 -1.03 5.77 -18.63
N VAL A 48 -1.05 6.81 -17.81
CA VAL A 48 -2.21 7.16 -16.98
C VAL A 48 -3.29 7.80 -17.86
N GLU A 49 -4.52 7.32 -17.72
CA GLU A 49 -5.71 7.85 -18.41
C GLU A 49 -6.61 8.63 -17.46
N ASP A 50 -6.76 8.16 -16.21
CA ASP A 50 -7.59 8.80 -15.19
C ASP A 50 -7.04 8.53 -13.78
N ILE A 51 -7.22 9.51 -12.89
CA ILE A 51 -6.95 9.38 -11.46
C ILE A 51 -8.17 9.86 -10.70
N ALA A 52 -8.82 8.94 -10.01
CA ALA A 52 -10.04 9.21 -9.25
C ALA A 52 -9.84 8.89 -7.77
N LEU A 53 -10.26 9.82 -6.90
CA LEU A 53 -10.32 9.55 -5.45
C LEU A 53 -11.22 8.34 -5.18
N MET A 54 -10.76 7.47 -4.28
CA MET A 54 -11.59 6.37 -3.79
C MET A 54 -12.66 6.94 -2.88
N ARG A 55 -13.92 6.57 -3.15
CA ARG A 55 -15.00 6.77 -2.18
C ARG A 55 -14.72 5.92 -0.94
N ASN A 56 -15.18 6.37 0.22
CA ASN A 56 -14.96 5.66 1.48
C ASN A 56 -15.48 4.22 1.43
N GLU A 57 -16.62 3.99 0.78
CA GLU A 57 -17.22 2.66 0.64
C GLU A 57 -16.28 1.71 -0.12
N TYR A 58 -15.72 2.15 -1.26
CA TYR A 58 -14.77 1.36 -2.04
C TYR A 58 -13.49 1.08 -1.26
N ARG A 59 -12.89 2.12 -0.67
CA ARG A 59 -11.65 2.00 0.10
C ARG A 59 -11.83 1.06 1.29
N ASN A 60 -12.94 1.19 2.02
CA ASN A 60 -13.21 0.36 3.17
C ASN A 60 -13.47 -1.08 2.75
N GLN A 61 -14.28 -1.34 1.72
CA GLN A 61 -14.51 -2.70 1.21
C GLN A 61 -13.20 -3.37 0.77
N LEU A 62 -12.30 -2.62 0.12
CA LEU A 62 -10.98 -3.10 -0.24
C LEU A 62 -10.18 -3.51 1.02
N LEU A 63 -10.10 -2.64 2.03
CA LEU A 63 -9.38 -2.92 3.27
C LEU A 63 -10.01 -4.04 4.09
N GLU A 64 -11.33 -4.13 4.16
CA GLU A 64 -12.06 -5.20 4.84
C GLU A 64 -11.75 -6.58 4.22
N SER A 65 -11.34 -6.61 2.95
CA SER A 65 -10.92 -7.82 2.25
C SER A 65 -9.50 -8.29 2.61
N VAL A 66 -8.74 -7.52 3.41
CA VAL A 66 -7.42 -7.92 3.91
C VAL A 66 -7.57 -9.13 4.83
N GLY A 67 -7.09 -10.27 4.35
CA GLY A 67 -7.02 -11.52 5.08
C GLY A 67 -5.60 -11.91 5.50
N LEU A 68 -5.51 -12.94 6.34
CA LEU A 68 -4.24 -13.57 6.70
C LEU A 68 -3.66 -14.35 5.51
N ALA A 69 -2.34 -14.29 5.35
CA ALA A 69 -1.65 -14.92 4.22
C ALA A 69 -1.95 -16.42 4.11
N GLU A 70 -1.94 -17.12 5.25
CA GLU A 70 -2.19 -18.56 5.36
C GLU A 70 -3.67 -18.91 5.64
N ASN A 71 -4.52 -17.91 5.91
CA ASN A 71 -5.95 -18.09 6.14
C ASN A 71 -6.76 -16.90 5.59
N ARG A 72 -7.00 -16.89 4.28
CA ARG A 72 -7.69 -15.80 3.57
C ARG A 72 -9.14 -15.60 4.01
N GLY A 73 -9.78 -16.65 4.54
CA GLY A 73 -11.13 -16.55 5.08
C GLY A 73 -11.23 -15.67 6.33
N GLN A 74 -10.11 -15.48 7.04
CA GLN A 74 -10.05 -14.61 8.20
C GLN A 74 -9.72 -13.18 7.80
N GLN A 75 -10.76 -12.41 7.49
CA GLN A 75 -10.68 -11.00 7.16
C GLN A 75 -10.53 -10.14 8.42
N LEU A 76 -9.34 -9.57 8.64
CA LEU A 76 -8.99 -8.93 9.91
C LEU A 76 -9.66 -7.57 10.12
N TYR A 77 -9.89 -6.86 9.01
CA TYR A 77 -10.39 -5.48 9.03
C TYR A 77 -11.89 -5.40 8.81
N ARG A 78 -12.57 -6.54 8.57
CA ARG A 78 -14.02 -6.61 8.48
C ARG A 78 -14.67 -6.04 9.74
N ASP A 79 -15.64 -5.15 9.54
CA ASP A 79 -16.39 -4.45 10.59
C ASP A 79 -15.52 -3.61 11.54
N ARG A 80 -14.32 -3.21 11.11
CA ARG A 80 -13.43 -2.33 11.89
C ARG A 80 -13.60 -0.88 11.47
N ALA A 81 -13.43 0.02 12.43
CA ALA A 81 -13.43 1.44 12.14
C ALA A 81 -12.12 1.81 11.43
N ILE A 82 -12.24 2.47 10.28
CA ILE A 82 -11.12 2.92 9.46
C ILE A 82 -11.15 4.43 9.39
N HIS A 83 -10.10 5.06 9.91
CA HIS A 83 -9.96 6.50 10.00
C HIS A 83 -8.82 6.97 9.10
N GLN A 84 -8.99 8.12 8.45
CA GLN A 84 -7.87 8.82 7.83
C GLN A 84 -7.37 9.90 8.79
N LEU A 85 -6.12 9.78 9.22
CA LEU A 85 -5.52 10.64 10.23
C LEU A 85 -4.16 11.15 9.75
N LEU A 86 -3.82 12.38 10.13
CA LEU A 86 -2.48 12.93 9.98
C LEU A 86 -1.62 12.47 11.16
N ILE A 87 -0.53 11.76 10.89
CA ILE A 87 0.28 11.08 11.90
C ILE A 87 1.72 11.60 11.86
N ASP A 88 2.33 11.85 13.02
CA ASP A 88 3.79 11.99 13.12
C ASP A 88 4.42 10.59 13.04
N PRO A 89 5.23 10.29 12.01
CA PRO A 89 5.90 8.99 11.89
C PRO A 89 6.72 8.61 13.14
N ARG A 90 7.22 9.57 13.91
CA ARG A 90 8.02 9.32 15.13
C ARG A 90 7.26 8.58 16.22
N ASP A 91 5.93 8.68 16.22
CA ASP A 91 5.05 8.01 17.20
C ASP A 91 4.78 6.54 16.84
N LEU A 92 5.19 6.11 15.64
CA LEU A 92 4.95 4.77 15.14
C LEU A 92 5.97 3.76 15.69
N VAL A 93 5.48 2.54 15.88
CA VAL A 93 6.34 1.36 16.03
C VAL A 93 6.22 0.45 14.81
N LEU A 94 7.28 -0.28 14.51
CA LEU A 94 7.46 -0.99 13.23
C LEU A 94 7.73 -2.47 13.46
N GLY A 95 7.11 -3.32 12.65
CA GLY A 95 7.42 -4.75 12.60
C GLY A 95 8.58 -5.11 11.66
N GLN A 96 8.84 -4.27 10.65
CA GLN A 96 9.91 -4.47 9.68
C GLN A 96 11.26 -4.00 10.22
N ARG A 97 12.34 -4.72 9.89
CA ARG A 97 13.72 -4.48 10.37
C ARG A 97 14.51 -3.46 9.57
N TYR A 98 14.04 -3.13 8.37
CA TYR A 98 14.78 -2.25 7.46
C TYR A 98 13.88 -1.38 6.59
N VAL A 99 14.48 -0.36 5.98
CA VAL A 99 13.92 0.42 4.88
C VAL A 99 14.77 0.19 3.64
N TYR A 100 14.16 -0.21 2.53
CA TYR A 100 14.87 -0.48 1.28
C TYR A 100 15.17 0.84 0.58
N ARG A 101 16.44 1.23 0.48
CA ARG A 101 16.82 2.53 -0.09
C ARG A 101 16.28 2.76 -1.50
N PRO A 102 16.44 1.80 -2.44
CA PRO A 102 15.94 1.99 -3.80
C PRO A 102 14.44 2.30 -3.87
N ASN A 103 13.62 1.76 -2.95
CA ASN A 103 12.18 2.03 -2.95
C ASN A 103 11.84 3.45 -2.47
N TYR A 104 12.52 4.00 -1.46
CA TYR A 104 12.22 5.39 -1.07
C TYR A 104 12.81 6.40 -2.04
N VAL A 105 13.94 6.08 -2.68
CA VAL A 105 14.52 6.93 -3.73
C VAL A 105 13.57 7.02 -4.91
N SER A 106 13.02 5.88 -5.37
CA SER A 106 12.03 5.89 -6.46
C SER A 106 10.77 6.69 -6.11
N ILE A 107 10.34 6.68 -4.84
CA ILE A 107 9.22 7.54 -4.40
C ILE A 107 9.56 9.03 -4.56
N VAL A 108 10.77 9.45 -4.22
CA VAL A 108 11.18 10.86 -4.34
C VAL A 108 11.33 11.27 -5.81
N GLU A 109 11.85 10.37 -6.64
CA GLU A 109 12.18 10.65 -8.03
C GLU A 109 10.98 10.51 -8.98
N GLU A 110 10.11 9.52 -8.78
CA GLU A 110 9.13 9.08 -9.79
C GLU A 110 7.67 9.35 -9.36
N LEU A 111 7.37 9.42 -8.05
CA LEU A 111 5.97 9.49 -7.60
C LEU A 111 5.26 10.73 -8.14
N ARG A 112 5.96 11.86 -8.26
CA ARG A 112 5.37 13.10 -8.77
C ARG A 112 4.90 12.95 -10.22
N ASP A 113 5.68 12.27 -11.04
CA ASP A 113 5.45 12.15 -12.48
C ASP A 113 4.18 11.33 -12.75
N LEU A 114 3.87 10.34 -11.89
CA LEU A 114 2.63 9.56 -11.97
C LEU A 114 1.37 10.42 -11.84
N PHE A 115 1.44 11.55 -11.13
CA PHE A 115 0.31 12.47 -10.89
C PHE A 115 0.45 13.79 -11.66
N GLU A 116 1.39 13.88 -12.59
CA GLU A 116 1.56 15.07 -13.41
C GLU A 116 0.28 15.34 -14.22
N GLY A 117 -0.22 16.58 -14.17
CA GLY A 117 -1.47 16.97 -14.84
C GLY A 117 -2.76 16.76 -14.02
N PHE A 118 -2.72 16.06 -12.89
CA PHE A 118 -3.92 15.74 -12.08
C PHE A 118 -4.13 16.65 -10.87
N GLY A 119 -3.31 17.70 -10.70
CA GLY A 119 -3.51 18.73 -9.68
C GLY A 119 -3.41 18.26 -8.23
N VAL A 120 -2.75 17.12 -7.97
CA VAL A 120 -2.58 16.59 -6.61
C VAL A 120 -1.72 17.55 -5.77
N ARG A 121 -2.31 18.05 -4.68
CA ARG A 121 -1.67 18.98 -3.73
C ARG A 121 -1.16 18.20 -2.52
N GLY A 122 -0.02 18.63 -1.96
CA GLY A 122 0.49 18.10 -0.69
C GLY A 122 1.63 17.07 -0.79
N GLY A 123 1.99 16.61 -1.99
CA GLY A 123 3.12 15.70 -2.20
C GLY A 123 2.95 14.35 -1.50
N PHE A 124 4.05 13.60 -1.29
CA PHE A 124 4.02 12.22 -0.78
C PHE A 124 3.40 12.06 0.63
N THR A 125 3.19 13.16 1.36
CA THR A 125 2.69 13.16 2.74
C THR A 125 1.18 13.32 2.86
N GLN A 126 0.49 13.78 1.82
CA GLN A 126 -0.96 14.06 1.85
C GLN A 126 -1.67 13.44 0.63
N PHE A 127 -1.26 12.22 0.26
CA PHE A 127 -1.97 11.49 -0.77
C PHE A 127 -3.20 10.80 -0.20
N PHE A 128 -4.34 11.13 -0.77
CA PHE A 128 -5.58 10.40 -0.58
C PHE A 128 -5.55 9.04 -1.27
N ALA A 129 -6.40 8.12 -0.82
CA ALA A 129 -6.61 6.86 -1.51
C ALA A 129 -7.19 7.15 -2.92
N CYS A 130 -6.54 6.67 -3.96
CA CYS A 130 -6.94 6.89 -5.34
C CYS A 130 -6.81 5.64 -6.21
N ARG A 131 -7.72 5.56 -7.18
CA ARG A 131 -7.70 4.61 -8.29
C ARG A 131 -6.97 5.28 -9.44
N ILE A 132 -6.02 4.57 -10.02
CA ILE A 132 -5.25 5.02 -11.18
C ILE A 132 -5.63 4.08 -12.33
N VAL A 133 -6.35 4.59 -13.32
CA VAL A 133 -6.72 3.83 -14.52
C VAL A 133 -5.78 4.24 -15.64
N GLY A 134 -5.29 3.27 -16.40
CA GLY A 134 -4.36 3.53 -17.47
C GLY A 134 -4.16 2.34 -18.40
N GLN A 135 -3.07 2.38 -19.15
CA GLN A 135 -2.60 1.27 -19.98
C GLN A 135 -1.24 0.76 -19.48
N ASP A 136 -1.07 -0.56 -19.50
CA ASP A 136 0.24 -1.18 -19.30
C ASP A 136 1.10 -1.11 -20.58
N HIS A 137 2.28 -1.73 -20.55
CA HIS A 137 3.18 -1.77 -21.72
C HIS A 137 2.69 -2.66 -22.87
N GLU A 138 1.73 -3.54 -22.61
CA GLU A 138 1.13 -4.45 -23.60
C GLU A 138 -0.14 -3.84 -24.22
N GLY A 139 -0.60 -2.69 -23.69
CA GLY A 139 -1.78 -1.97 -24.16
C GLY A 139 -3.08 -2.41 -23.48
N HIS A 140 -3.01 -3.29 -22.48
CA HIS A 140 -4.18 -3.66 -21.69
C HIS A 140 -4.64 -2.49 -20.85
N ARG A 141 -5.95 -2.35 -20.66
CA ARG A 141 -6.49 -1.33 -19.76
C ARG A 141 -6.46 -1.86 -18.33
N VAL A 142 -5.77 -1.16 -17.45
CA VAL A 142 -5.43 -1.63 -16.10
C VAL A 142 -5.85 -0.65 -15.01
N LEU A 143 -5.96 -1.16 -13.78
CA LEU A 143 -6.24 -0.38 -12.57
C LEU A 143 -5.13 -0.61 -11.54
N ALA A 144 -4.61 0.46 -10.96
CA ALA A 144 -3.80 0.38 -9.75
C ALA A 144 -4.51 1.07 -8.57
N HIS A 145 -4.26 0.54 -7.38
CA HIS A 145 -4.70 1.13 -6.12
C HIS A 145 -3.52 1.82 -5.45
N PHE A 146 -3.66 3.11 -5.21
CA PHE A 146 -2.76 3.85 -4.35
C PHE A 146 -3.51 4.16 -3.05
N LEU A 147 -3.00 3.70 -1.92
CA LEU A 147 -3.54 4.01 -0.60
C LEU A 147 -2.49 4.74 0.25
N PRO A 148 -2.88 5.68 1.13
CA PRO A 148 -2.02 6.15 2.20
C PRO A 148 -1.50 4.96 3.03
N PRO A 149 -0.34 5.11 3.72
CA PRO A 149 0.17 4.07 4.60
C PRO A 149 -0.88 3.55 5.58
N ILE A 150 -0.84 2.25 5.86
CA ILE A 150 -1.84 1.59 6.70
C ILE A 150 -1.25 1.31 8.07
N LEU A 151 -1.97 1.72 9.11
CA LEU A 151 -1.64 1.52 10.52
C LEU A 151 -2.68 0.63 11.17
N GLU A 152 -2.25 -0.23 12.08
CA GLU A 152 -3.14 -0.93 13.00
C GLU A 152 -3.02 -0.35 14.40
N ARG A 153 -4.16 -0.06 15.05
CA ARG A 153 -4.19 0.31 16.46
C ARG A 153 -4.34 -0.91 17.35
N HIS A 154 -3.35 -1.12 18.21
CA HIS A 154 -3.29 -2.19 19.20
C HIS A 154 -3.19 -1.60 20.61
N GLY A 155 -4.35 -1.32 21.22
CA GLY A 155 -4.45 -0.57 22.46
C GLY A 155 -3.98 0.88 22.25
N ALA A 156 -3.01 1.33 23.05
CA ALA A 156 -2.43 2.67 22.92
C ALA A 156 -1.39 2.79 21.78
N ARG A 157 -1.00 1.69 21.14
CA ARG A 157 0.07 1.68 20.14
C ARG A 157 -0.48 1.79 18.73
N LEU A 158 0.19 2.61 17.91
CA LEU A 158 0.01 2.64 16.46
C LEU A 158 1.17 1.88 15.81
N ILE A 159 0.84 0.79 15.12
CA ILE A 159 1.82 -0.07 14.48
C ILE A 159 1.74 0.15 12.97
N LEU A 160 2.88 0.44 12.33
CA LEU A 160 2.97 0.57 10.89
C LEU A 160 2.88 -0.80 10.22
N MET A 161 1.78 -1.03 9.50
CA MET A 161 1.52 -2.29 8.79
C MET A 161 2.05 -2.22 7.35
N ASP A 162 1.72 -1.16 6.62
CA ASP A 162 2.16 -0.94 5.24
C ASP A 162 2.60 0.50 5.00
N GLY A 163 3.51 0.73 4.05
CA GLY A 163 4.01 2.06 3.69
C GLY A 163 5.22 2.53 4.51
N VAL A 164 6.12 1.61 4.88
CA VAL A 164 7.36 1.90 5.64
C VAL A 164 8.26 2.94 4.97
N HIS A 165 8.39 2.90 3.65
CA HIS A 165 9.26 3.81 2.90
C HIS A 165 8.73 5.25 2.92
N ARG A 166 7.41 5.43 2.78
CA ARG A 166 6.75 6.75 2.81
C ARG A 166 6.80 7.36 4.20
N ASN A 167 6.54 6.57 5.24
CA ASN A 167 6.69 7.01 6.63
C ASN A 167 8.14 7.35 6.98
N TYR A 168 9.11 6.56 6.47
CA TYR A 168 10.52 6.87 6.66
C TYR A 168 10.88 8.24 6.04
N LEU A 169 10.45 8.51 4.80
CA LEU A 169 10.68 9.81 4.15
C LEU A 169 10.05 10.96 4.95
N ALA A 170 8.80 10.80 5.38
CA ALA A 170 8.10 11.82 6.18
C ALA A 170 8.84 12.08 7.51
N ARG A 171 9.32 11.03 8.17
CA ARG A 171 10.13 11.12 9.39
C ARG A 171 11.42 11.91 9.16
N GLN A 172 12.15 11.60 8.09
CA GLN A 172 13.42 12.26 7.76
C GLN A 172 13.21 13.74 7.40
N ALA A 173 12.11 14.04 6.73
CA ALA A 173 11.70 15.41 6.42
C ALA A 173 11.14 16.18 7.63
N GLY A 174 10.85 15.50 8.75
CA GLY A 174 10.30 16.13 9.95
C GLY A 174 8.85 16.60 9.79
N VAL A 175 8.06 15.88 9.00
CA VAL A 175 6.67 16.21 8.67
C VAL A 175 5.73 15.06 8.98
N SER A 176 4.47 15.39 9.27
CA SER A 176 3.41 14.39 9.39
C SER A 176 2.97 13.84 8.04
N ILE A 177 2.37 12.66 8.05
CA ILE A 177 1.86 11.95 6.86
C ILE A 177 0.44 11.45 7.11
N GLU A 178 -0.42 11.56 6.10
CA GLU A 178 -1.75 10.97 6.14
C GLU A 178 -1.66 9.45 6.09
N CYS A 179 -2.35 8.79 7.01
CA CYS A 179 -2.40 7.34 7.14
C CYS A 179 -3.85 6.87 7.28
N LEU A 180 -4.10 5.62 6.87
CA LEU A 180 -5.32 4.89 7.16
C LEU A 180 -5.10 4.09 8.45
N VAL A 181 -5.89 4.37 9.47
CA VAL A 181 -5.80 3.73 10.79
C VAL A 181 -6.97 2.79 10.96
N VAL A 182 -6.67 1.49 11.09
CA VAL A 182 -7.66 0.46 11.41
C VAL A 182 -7.68 0.26 12.92
N ASP A 183 -8.81 0.58 13.54
CA ASP A 183 -8.99 0.48 14.99
C ASP A 183 -9.52 -0.90 15.41
N ASN A 184 -9.18 -1.28 16.65
CA ASN A 184 -9.69 -2.49 17.30
C ASN A 184 -9.39 -3.78 16.51
N VAL A 185 -8.20 -3.89 15.92
CA VAL A 185 -7.75 -5.13 15.29
C VAL A 185 -7.49 -6.17 16.38
N VAL A 186 -8.29 -7.24 16.40
CA VAL A 186 -8.27 -8.24 17.47
C VAL A 186 -7.13 -9.24 17.30
N ALA A 187 -6.79 -9.60 16.07
CA ALA A 187 -5.70 -10.52 15.79
C ALA A 187 -4.36 -9.88 16.14
N ALA A 188 -3.48 -10.63 16.81
CA ALA A 188 -2.13 -10.15 17.13
C ALA A 188 -1.38 -9.68 15.87
N PHE A 189 -0.53 -8.66 16.01
CA PHE A 189 0.37 -8.21 14.94
C PHE A 189 1.37 -9.32 14.60
N PRO A 190 1.80 -9.50 13.33
CA PRO A 190 2.53 -10.71 12.93
C PRO A 190 3.98 -10.76 13.40
N CYS A 191 4.46 -9.75 14.10
CA CYS A 191 5.85 -9.64 14.49
C CYS A 191 6.00 -8.75 15.74
N SER A 192 7.13 -8.91 16.41
CA SER A 192 7.61 -7.97 17.41
C SER A 192 7.72 -6.57 16.81
N THR A 193 7.38 -5.54 17.59
CA THR A 193 7.53 -4.14 17.15
C THR A 193 8.75 -3.48 17.79
N ARG A 194 9.41 -2.59 17.05
CA ARG A 194 10.50 -1.74 17.53
C ARG A 194 10.31 -0.28 17.08
N ARG A 195 11.08 0.63 17.68
CA ARG A 195 11.12 2.03 17.25
C ARG A 195 12.08 2.23 16.07
N TRP A 196 11.93 3.36 15.39
CA TRP A 196 12.74 3.75 14.24
C TRP A 196 14.25 3.67 14.45
N GLU A 197 14.74 3.92 15.67
CA GLU A 197 16.19 3.93 15.98
C GLU A 197 16.85 2.57 15.76
N THR A 198 16.04 1.50 15.71
CA THR A 198 16.51 0.12 15.49
C THR A 198 16.38 -0.35 14.04
N ILE A 199 15.77 0.47 13.17
CA ILE A 199 15.49 0.11 11.77
C ILE A 199 16.67 0.51 10.90
N ALA A 200 17.22 -0.45 10.17
CA ALA A 200 18.36 -0.22 9.27
C ALA A 200 17.91 0.32 7.90
N VAL A 201 18.70 1.16 7.26
CA VAL A 201 18.54 1.45 5.82
C VAL A 201 19.49 0.53 5.05
N THR A 202 18.97 -0.19 4.04
CA THR A 202 19.77 -1.13 3.25
C THR A 202 19.58 -0.92 1.75
N ASP A 203 20.65 -1.13 1.00
CA ASP A 203 20.66 -1.12 -0.47
C ASP A 203 20.33 -2.50 -1.06
N VAL A 204 20.30 -3.56 -0.23
CA VAL A 204 20.01 -4.94 -0.62
C VAL A 204 18.77 -5.44 0.14
N LYS A 205 17.75 -5.87 -0.59
CA LYS A 205 16.53 -6.46 -0.03
C LYS A 205 16.88 -7.87 0.51
N PRO A 206 16.67 -8.16 1.81
CA PRO A 206 16.88 -9.51 2.33
C PRO A 206 16.04 -10.53 1.54
N PRO A 207 16.63 -11.65 1.09
CA PRO A 207 15.92 -12.60 0.24
C PRO A 207 14.79 -13.31 0.99
N ASN A 208 15.06 -13.77 2.22
CA ASN A 208 14.08 -14.46 3.06
C ASN A 208 13.15 -13.44 3.73
N ILE A 209 11.87 -13.79 3.88
CA ILE A 209 10.88 -12.89 4.48
C ILE A 209 11.10 -12.76 5.99
N GLU A 210 11.57 -13.81 6.65
CA GLU A 210 11.84 -13.88 8.08
C GLU A 210 12.95 -12.89 8.49
N ASP A 211 13.91 -12.63 7.60
CA ASP A 211 14.97 -11.63 7.81
C ASP A 211 14.45 -10.19 7.68
N ARG A 212 13.25 -10.00 7.13
CA ARG A 212 12.65 -8.68 6.91
C ARG A 212 11.92 -8.15 8.13
N TYR A 213 11.44 -9.02 9.03
CA TYR A 213 10.61 -8.66 10.16
C TYR A 213 11.20 -9.16 11.49
N PHE A 214 10.82 -8.56 12.62
CA PHE A 214 11.25 -9.04 13.93
C PHE A 214 10.36 -10.20 14.40
N ASP A 215 10.90 -11.42 14.49
CA ASP A 215 10.17 -12.59 15.03
C ASP A 215 8.85 -12.86 14.29
N LEU A 216 8.90 -12.96 12.96
CA LEU A 216 7.71 -13.12 12.11
C LEU A 216 6.93 -14.40 12.40
N ASP A 217 5.63 -14.25 12.68
CA ASP A 217 4.62 -15.29 12.55
C ASP A 217 3.90 -15.16 11.20
N ARG A 218 4.15 -16.12 10.32
CA ARG A 218 3.60 -16.15 8.95
C ARG A 218 2.09 -16.38 8.94
N GLY A 219 1.55 -17.12 9.91
CA GLY A 219 0.13 -17.37 10.03
C GLY A 219 -0.67 -16.08 10.29
N LEU A 220 0.00 -15.08 10.88
CA LEU A 220 -0.59 -13.77 11.17
C LEU A 220 -0.30 -12.71 10.10
N PHE A 221 0.45 -13.00 9.04
CA PHE A 221 0.87 -11.99 8.07
C PHE A 221 -0.31 -11.40 7.29
N ARG A 222 -0.36 -10.07 7.17
CA ARG A 222 -1.38 -9.34 6.38
C ARG A 222 -0.86 -9.21 4.96
N ASP A 223 -1.45 -9.94 4.03
CA ASP A 223 -1.05 -9.83 2.63
C ASP A 223 -2.04 -8.95 1.85
N VAL A 224 -1.73 -7.66 1.83
CA VAL A 224 -2.47 -6.63 1.11
C VAL A 224 -2.26 -6.69 -0.41
N LYS A 225 -1.18 -7.31 -0.88
CA LYS A 225 -0.94 -7.49 -2.33
C LYS A 225 -1.94 -8.44 -2.94
N TYR A 226 -2.39 -9.44 -2.18
CA TYR A 226 -3.46 -10.34 -2.59
C TYR A 226 -4.75 -9.62 -3.00
N ILE A 227 -5.07 -8.49 -2.39
CA ILE A 227 -6.25 -7.70 -2.75
C ILE A 227 -5.93 -6.53 -3.69
N GLY A 228 -4.72 -6.50 -4.25
CA GLY A 228 -4.35 -5.51 -5.24
C GLY A 228 -3.90 -4.16 -4.67
N ILE A 229 -3.42 -4.13 -3.42
CA ILE A 229 -2.76 -2.98 -2.83
C ILE A 229 -1.24 -3.16 -2.95
N ASP A 230 -0.55 -2.19 -3.54
CA ASP A 230 0.91 -2.13 -3.56
C ASP A 230 1.40 -0.89 -2.82
N GLY A 231 2.31 -1.09 -1.86
CA GLY A 231 2.66 -0.12 -0.80
C GLY A 231 3.89 0.76 -1.05
#